data_AF-A0A4Q6CGK7-F1
#
_entry.id   AF-A0A4Q6CGK7-F1
#
_cell.length_a   1.000
_cell.length_b   1.000
_cell.length_c   1.000
_cell.angle_alpha   90.00
_cell.angle_beta   90.00
_cell.angle_gamma   90.00
#
_symmetry.space_group_name_H-M   'P 1'
#
loop_
_entity.id
_entity.type
_entity.pdbx_description
1 polymer ?
#
loop_
_entity_poly.entity_id
_entity_poly.type
_entity_poly.pdbx_seq_one_letter_code
_entity_poly.pdbx_strand_id
1 'polypeptide(L)'
;MAKNKNSQPTSSARRQFLQASATIGGGFVVAFYLPGTIGRALADQADGQAAAAAPAAPKMVYPPNAFIVISPDNTITIVNTSMAQLIAEELECDWTKIRSVSSGVSPVYNHTQFGAIQMTGGSTALNSSWDQHLLLGAQMREMLKSAAATRWGVKVSEVKASKCTVTHPKKGSLTYGELAEEANKLPLPEKPPMKDPKDYKIIGQSLKRVDAPAKTNGTAIFGIDVKVPGMIYAVVARPPLAGSKLKSMKESDAKKVRGVIDVVKFEDRVAVLAKNTYA
;
A
#
# COMPACT_ATOMS: atom_id res chain seq x y z
N MET A 1 21.27 -14.11 49.08
CA MET A 1 20.98 -14.21 47.63
C MET A 1 19.84 -13.26 47.31
N ALA A 2 20.14 -12.08 46.75
CA ALA A 2 19.14 -11.10 46.33
C ALA A 2 19.45 -10.65 44.90
N LYS A 3 18.47 -10.81 44.01
CA LYS A 3 18.54 -10.56 42.56
C LYS A 3 18.58 -9.05 42.29
N ASN A 4 19.57 -8.62 41.51
CA ASN A 4 19.71 -7.24 41.02
C ASN A 4 18.75 -7.01 39.84
N LYS A 5 17.91 -5.97 39.91
CA LYS A 5 17.02 -5.55 38.81
C LYS A 5 17.77 -4.53 37.94
N ASN A 6 18.03 -4.87 36.67
CA ASN A 6 18.51 -3.92 35.66
C ASN A 6 17.45 -2.83 35.41
N SER A 7 17.78 -1.57 35.69
CA SER A 7 17.02 -0.38 35.31
C SER A 7 17.31 0.00 33.86
N GLN A 8 16.27 0.11 33.04
CA GLN A 8 16.34 0.67 31.68
C GLN A 8 16.47 2.21 31.76
N PRO A 9 17.26 2.86 30.90
CA PRO A 9 17.41 4.32 30.92
C PRO A 9 16.13 5.01 30.45
N THR A 10 15.61 5.92 31.27
CA THR A 10 14.42 6.74 30.99
C THR A 10 14.72 7.82 29.94
N SER A 11 13.70 8.27 29.20
CA SER A 11 13.84 9.20 28.06
C SER A 11 14.51 10.54 28.38
N SER A 12 14.55 10.94 29.67
CA SER A 12 15.24 12.16 30.12
C SER A 12 16.77 12.05 29.98
N ALA A 13 17.35 10.85 30.13
CA ALA A 13 18.79 10.64 30.04
C ALA A 13 19.33 10.88 28.62
N ARG A 14 18.57 10.51 27.59
CA ARG A 14 18.94 10.78 26.19
C ARG A 14 18.87 12.27 25.83
N ARG A 15 17.85 12.97 26.34
CA ARG A 15 17.68 14.41 26.12
C ARG A 15 18.78 15.21 26.81
N GLN A 16 19.15 14.84 28.04
CA GLN A 16 20.27 15.45 28.75
C GLN A 16 21.61 15.16 28.08
N PHE A 17 21.83 13.95 27.55
CA PHE A 17 23.04 13.64 26.78
C PHE A 17 23.18 14.52 25.53
N LEU A 18 22.10 14.67 24.75
CA LEU A 18 22.12 15.51 23.54
C LEU A 18 22.34 17.00 23.86
N GLN A 19 21.69 17.50 24.91
CA GLN A 19 21.91 18.86 25.40
C GLN A 19 23.35 19.07 25.88
N ALA A 20 23.89 18.13 26.67
CA ALA A 20 25.26 18.20 27.17
C ALA A 20 26.29 18.11 26.04
N SER A 21 26.05 17.29 25.01
CA SER A 21 26.94 17.18 23.86
C SER A 21 26.95 18.44 22.98
N ALA A 22 25.83 19.18 22.89
CA ALA A 22 25.75 20.44 22.15
C ALA A 22 26.51 21.58 22.85
N THR A 23 26.65 21.53 24.18
CA THR A 23 27.40 22.55 24.95
C THR A 23 28.91 22.34 24.89
N ILE A 24 29.39 21.11 24.65
CA ILE A 24 30.83 20.77 24.70
C ILE A 24 31.47 20.80 23.30
N GLY A 25 30.76 20.44 22.23
CA GLY A 25 31.24 20.60 20.87
C GLY A 25 30.46 21.73 20.20
N GLY A 26 31.09 22.90 20.00
CA GLY A 26 30.48 24.13 19.45
C GLY A 26 29.86 23.97 18.05
N GLY A 27 28.76 23.24 17.97
CA GLY A 27 27.95 23.03 16.78
C GLY A 27 26.83 24.04 16.72
N PHE A 28 26.82 24.84 15.65
CA PHE A 28 25.71 25.72 15.34
C PHE A 28 24.51 24.87 14.89
N VAL A 29 23.49 24.74 15.74
CA VAL A 29 22.24 24.05 15.42
C VAL A 29 21.18 25.10 15.09
N VAL A 30 20.75 25.15 13.84
CA VAL A 30 19.57 25.93 13.45
C VAL A 30 18.34 25.03 13.57
N ALA A 31 17.50 25.32 14.55
CA ALA A 31 16.16 24.74 14.64
C ALA A 31 15.17 25.69 13.97
N PHE A 32 14.37 25.18 13.02
CA PHE A 32 13.24 25.91 12.46
C PHE A 32 11.94 25.32 13.03
N TYR A 33 11.08 26.20 13.50
CA TYR A 33 9.72 25.86 13.91
C TYR A 33 8.76 26.21 12.77
N LEU A 34 8.05 25.21 12.23
CA LEU A 34 6.96 25.40 11.28
C LEU A 34 5.64 25.50 12.08
N PRO A 35 5.04 26.69 12.22
CA PRO A 35 3.75 26.83 12.88
C PRO A 35 2.65 26.26 11.98
N GLY A 36 2.44 24.94 12.07
CA GLY A 36 1.25 24.24 11.63
C GLY A 36 0.55 23.65 12.84
N THR A 37 -0.78 23.56 12.80
CA THR A 37 -1.62 22.98 13.88
C THR A 37 -1.25 21.54 14.25
N ILE A 38 -0.43 20.87 13.44
CA ILE A 38 0.13 19.53 13.70
C ILE A 38 1.23 19.57 14.78
N GLY A 39 2.02 20.65 14.86
CA GLY A 39 3.18 20.72 15.76
C GLY A 39 2.82 20.81 17.25
N ARG A 40 1.76 21.56 17.60
CA ARG A 40 1.26 21.65 18.97
C ARG A 40 0.53 20.39 19.41
N ALA A 41 -0.23 19.75 18.53
CA ALA A 41 -0.92 18.49 18.82
C ALA A 41 0.06 17.32 19.08
N LEU A 42 1.25 17.34 18.48
CA LEU A 42 2.29 16.34 18.73
C LEU A 42 3.19 16.69 19.92
N ALA A 43 3.34 17.97 20.25
CA ALA A 43 4.14 18.42 21.41
C ALA A 43 3.41 18.17 22.75
N ASP A 44 2.08 18.36 22.81
CA ASP A 44 1.29 18.06 24.02
C ASP A 44 1.19 16.55 24.31
N GLN A 45 1.52 15.68 23.34
CA GLN A 45 1.66 14.23 23.57
C GLN A 45 3.06 13.80 24.04
N ALA A 46 4.01 14.74 24.16
CA ALA A 46 5.36 14.44 24.64
C ALA A 46 5.51 14.52 26.16
N ASP A 47 4.46 14.93 26.88
CA ASP A 47 4.39 14.89 28.34
C ASP A 47 3.95 13.51 28.84
N GLY A 48 4.89 12.56 28.81
CA GLY A 48 4.99 11.46 29.79
C GLY A 48 3.86 10.43 29.86
N GLN A 49 2.76 10.59 29.14
CA GLN A 49 1.79 9.52 28.94
C GLN A 49 2.29 8.71 27.76
N ALA A 50 2.83 7.52 28.05
CA ALA A 50 3.00 6.48 27.03
C ALA A 50 1.73 6.49 26.19
N ALA A 51 1.85 6.81 24.91
CA ALA A 51 0.74 6.74 23.97
C ALA A 51 0.09 5.38 24.23
N ALA A 52 -1.11 5.40 24.82
CA ALA A 52 -1.85 4.19 25.09
C ALA A 52 -1.83 3.44 23.76
N ALA A 53 -1.25 2.22 23.78
CA ALA A 53 -1.08 1.43 22.57
C ALA A 53 -2.41 1.51 21.82
N ALA A 54 -2.38 2.13 20.63
CA ALA A 54 -3.58 2.29 19.84
C ALA A 54 -4.27 0.92 19.84
N PRO A 55 -5.57 0.84 20.16
CA PRO A 55 -6.26 -0.44 20.25
C PRO A 55 -5.90 -1.23 19.02
N ALA A 56 -5.38 -2.45 19.22
CA ALA A 56 -4.86 -3.28 18.14
C ALA A 56 -5.88 -3.22 17.00
N ALA A 57 -5.45 -2.69 15.85
CA ALA A 57 -6.32 -2.55 14.70
C ALA A 57 -7.04 -3.88 14.51
N PRO A 58 -8.38 -3.90 14.32
CA PRO A 58 -9.11 -5.14 14.13
C PRO A 58 -8.36 -5.95 13.09
N LYS A 59 -8.09 -7.22 13.41
CA LYS A 59 -7.24 -8.11 12.63
C LYS A 59 -7.87 -8.25 11.25
N MET A 60 -7.47 -7.38 10.33
CA MET A 60 -8.09 -7.28 9.03
C MET A 60 -7.62 -8.51 8.26
N VAL A 61 -8.55 -9.45 8.05
CA VAL A 61 -8.29 -10.62 7.23
C VAL A 61 -8.27 -10.12 5.79
N TYR A 62 -7.07 -10.05 5.22
CA TYR A 62 -6.89 -9.64 3.83
C TYR A 62 -7.04 -10.87 2.94
N PRO A 63 -8.05 -10.91 2.06
CA PRO A 63 -8.22 -12.06 1.18
C PRO A 63 -7.12 -12.00 0.09
N PRO A 64 -6.27 -13.05 -0.05
CA PRO A 64 -5.16 -13.03 -1.01
C PRO A 64 -5.57 -12.70 -2.45
N ASN A 65 -6.75 -13.14 -2.87
CA ASN A 65 -7.29 -12.90 -4.21
C ASN A 65 -7.59 -11.42 -4.51
N ALA A 66 -7.74 -10.55 -3.52
CA ALA A 66 -7.86 -9.10 -3.73
C ALA A 66 -6.52 -8.47 -4.10
N PHE A 67 -5.40 -9.12 -3.78
CA PHE A 67 -4.06 -8.61 -4.01
C PHE A 67 -3.31 -9.39 -5.09
N ILE A 68 -3.67 -10.66 -5.30
CA ILE A 68 -2.97 -11.61 -6.16
C ILE A 68 -3.98 -12.23 -7.11
N VAL A 69 -3.82 -11.98 -8.39
CA VAL A 69 -4.59 -12.62 -9.46
C VAL A 69 -3.66 -13.51 -10.27
N ILE A 70 -3.98 -14.80 -10.31
CA ILE A 70 -3.23 -15.82 -11.04
C ILE A 70 -4.04 -16.18 -12.29
N SER A 71 -3.49 -15.89 -13.46
CA SER A 71 -4.14 -16.17 -14.74
C SER A 71 -3.84 -17.60 -15.21
N PRO A 72 -4.70 -18.22 -16.05
CA PRO A 72 -4.47 -19.57 -16.58
C PRO A 72 -3.16 -19.72 -17.36
N ASP A 73 -2.64 -18.64 -17.95
CA ASP A 73 -1.33 -18.58 -18.63
C ASP A 73 -0.13 -18.49 -17.67
N ASN A 74 -0.39 -18.62 -16.36
CA ASN A 74 0.55 -18.50 -15.26
C ASN A 74 1.15 -17.09 -15.09
N THR A 75 0.50 -16.05 -15.63
CA THR A 75 0.82 -14.66 -15.30
C THR A 75 0.28 -14.32 -13.91
N ILE A 76 1.13 -13.74 -13.05
CA ILE A 76 0.74 -13.32 -11.71
C ILE A 76 0.61 -11.80 -11.67
N THR A 77 -0.60 -11.32 -11.46
CA THR A 77 -0.87 -9.88 -11.33
C THR A 77 -0.99 -9.53 -9.85
N ILE A 78 -0.12 -8.63 -9.41
CA ILE A 78 -0.11 -8.12 -8.05
C ILE A 78 -0.68 -6.70 -8.03
N VAL A 79 -1.71 -6.51 -7.24
CA VAL A 79 -2.27 -5.18 -6.99
C VAL A 79 -1.29 -4.40 -6.12
N ASN A 80 -0.89 -3.22 -6.62
CA ASN A 80 0.13 -2.33 -6.07
C ASN A 80 1.60 -2.72 -6.39
N THR A 81 2.34 -1.76 -6.96
CA THR A 81 3.66 -1.97 -7.59
C THR A 81 4.79 -2.16 -6.60
N SER A 82 4.85 -1.37 -5.51
CA SER A 82 5.98 -1.42 -4.57
C SER A 82 5.99 -2.67 -3.70
N MET A 83 4.84 -3.33 -3.53
CA MET A 83 4.72 -4.51 -2.67
C MET A 83 4.77 -5.83 -3.43
N ALA A 84 4.94 -5.78 -4.76
CA ALA A 84 5.03 -6.94 -5.63
C ALA A 84 6.21 -7.86 -5.27
N GLN A 85 7.35 -7.31 -4.86
CA GLN A 85 8.51 -8.12 -4.44
C GLN A 85 8.23 -8.92 -3.16
N LEU A 86 7.51 -8.33 -2.19
CA LEU A 86 7.18 -9.00 -0.93
C LEU A 86 6.28 -10.21 -1.17
N ILE A 87 5.22 -10.01 -1.94
CA ILE A 87 4.31 -11.09 -2.33
C ILE A 87 5.06 -12.13 -3.17
N ALA A 88 5.83 -11.72 -4.19
CA ALA A 88 6.52 -12.66 -5.08
C ALA A 88 7.55 -13.54 -4.36
N GLU A 89 8.24 -12.98 -3.36
CA GLU A 89 9.19 -13.69 -2.51
C GLU A 89 8.52 -14.85 -1.78
N GLU A 90 7.46 -14.57 -1.03
CA GLU A 90 6.75 -15.58 -0.25
C GLU A 90 5.93 -16.51 -1.14
N LEU A 91 5.43 -16.04 -2.28
CA LEU A 91 4.71 -16.85 -3.26
C LEU A 91 5.63 -17.84 -4.00
N GLU A 92 6.96 -17.75 -3.83
CA GLU A 92 7.96 -18.54 -4.57
C GLU A 92 7.77 -18.42 -6.09
N CYS A 93 7.59 -17.18 -6.58
CA CYS A 93 7.33 -16.91 -7.99
C CYS A 93 8.50 -16.19 -8.66
N ASP A 94 8.77 -16.57 -9.91
CA ASP A 94 9.74 -15.89 -10.77
C ASP A 94 9.29 -14.46 -11.07
N TRP A 95 10.19 -13.50 -10.84
CA TRP A 95 9.95 -12.08 -11.08
C TRP A 95 9.50 -11.77 -12.50
N THR A 96 9.94 -12.54 -13.50
CA THR A 96 9.57 -12.35 -14.91
C THR A 96 8.10 -12.65 -15.21
N LYS A 97 7.41 -13.36 -14.32
CA LYS A 97 5.97 -13.67 -14.41
C LYS A 97 5.08 -12.67 -13.66
N ILE A 98 5.69 -11.75 -12.92
CA ILE A 98 4.96 -10.75 -12.14
C ILE A 98 4.58 -9.56 -13.03
N ARG A 99 3.30 -9.21 -12.98
CA ARG A 99 2.75 -7.93 -13.44
C ARG A 99 2.21 -7.17 -12.24
N SER A 100 2.11 -5.86 -12.38
CA SER A 100 1.45 -5.06 -11.35
C SER A 100 0.46 -4.09 -11.94
N VAL A 101 -0.65 -3.90 -11.21
CA VAL A 101 -1.74 -2.99 -11.55
C VAL A 101 -2.05 -2.12 -10.34
N SER A 102 -2.59 -0.93 -10.58
CA SER A 102 -3.10 -0.06 -9.51
C SER A 102 -4.35 -0.69 -8.88
N SER A 103 -4.55 -0.48 -7.58
CA SER A 103 -5.79 -0.89 -6.92
C SER A 103 -6.97 -0.05 -7.40
N GLY A 104 -8.15 -0.67 -7.45
CA GLY A 104 -9.41 0.07 -7.47
C GLY A 104 -9.66 0.77 -6.14
N VAL A 105 -10.81 1.44 -6.01
CA VAL A 105 -11.24 2.05 -4.73
C VAL A 105 -12.00 1.00 -3.93
N SER A 106 -11.44 0.55 -2.81
CA SER A 106 -12.09 -0.42 -1.92
C SER A 106 -11.49 -0.40 -0.52
N PRO A 107 -12.30 -0.61 0.54
CA PRO A 107 -11.78 -0.68 1.92
C PRO A 107 -10.69 -1.72 2.14
N VAL A 108 -10.63 -2.77 1.31
CA VAL A 108 -9.57 -3.80 1.40
C VAL A 108 -8.16 -3.23 1.15
N TYR A 109 -8.07 -2.11 0.42
CA TYR A 109 -6.82 -1.41 0.10
C TYR A 109 -6.57 -0.20 1.00
N ASN A 110 -7.31 -0.07 2.09
CA ASN A 110 -7.08 0.97 3.06
C ASN A 110 -5.67 0.89 3.65
N HIS A 111 -5.10 2.05 3.95
CA HIS A 111 -3.75 2.15 4.45
C HIS A 111 -3.67 1.62 5.88
N THR A 112 -2.81 0.64 6.13
CA THR A 112 -2.71 -0.06 7.42
C THR A 112 -2.39 0.88 8.59
N GLN A 113 -1.66 1.97 8.34
CA GLN A 113 -1.38 2.99 9.36
C GLN A 113 -2.44 4.10 9.48
N PHE A 114 -3.17 4.45 8.41
CA PHE A 114 -4.11 5.59 8.39
C PHE A 114 -5.57 5.15 8.53
N GLY A 115 -5.81 3.90 8.93
CA GLY A 115 -7.13 3.37 9.22
C GLY A 115 -7.99 3.25 7.97
N ALA A 116 -9.20 3.82 7.99
CA ALA A 116 -10.23 3.61 6.97
C ALA A 116 -10.02 4.39 5.65
N ILE A 117 -8.80 4.85 5.36
CA ILE A 117 -8.49 5.70 4.21
C ILE A 117 -7.57 4.95 3.25
N GLN A 118 -8.00 4.80 2.00
CA GLN A 118 -7.12 4.38 0.90
C GLN A 118 -6.31 5.58 0.42
N MET A 119 -5.07 5.68 0.90
CA MET A 119 -4.15 6.76 0.53
C MET A 119 -2.70 6.30 0.49
N THR A 120 -1.88 7.02 -0.27
CA THR A 120 -0.42 6.92 -0.22
C THR A 120 0.12 8.25 0.30
N GLY A 121 0.86 8.23 1.40
CA GLY A 121 1.44 9.45 1.99
C GLY A 121 2.50 9.14 3.06
N GLY A 122 3.37 10.13 3.33
CA GLY A 122 4.38 10.04 4.41
C GLY A 122 5.42 8.94 4.26
N SER A 123 5.59 8.36 3.06
CA SER A 123 6.49 7.21 2.82
C SER A 123 6.20 5.99 3.71
N THR A 124 4.94 5.81 4.11
CA THR A 124 4.56 4.80 5.11
C THR A 124 4.06 3.48 4.51
N ALA A 125 3.69 3.45 3.22
CA ALA A 125 3.03 2.29 2.60
C ALA A 125 3.83 0.98 2.76
N LEU A 126 5.12 0.98 2.44
CA LEU A 126 5.94 -0.23 2.50
C LEU A 126 6.16 -0.70 3.95
N ASN A 127 6.55 0.22 4.84
CA ASN A 127 6.85 -0.11 6.24
C ASN A 127 5.59 -0.61 6.98
N SER A 128 4.46 0.06 6.78
CA SER A 128 3.22 -0.27 7.50
C SER A 128 2.51 -1.52 6.98
N SER A 129 2.82 -1.99 5.77
CA SER A 129 2.17 -3.15 5.14
C SER A 129 3.15 -4.29 4.82
N TRP A 130 4.37 -4.25 5.37
CA TRP A 130 5.41 -5.25 5.13
C TRP A 130 4.93 -6.68 5.44
N ASP A 131 4.53 -6.91 6.70
CA ASP A 131 4.07 -8.23 7.17
C ASP A 131 2.81 -8.69 6.46
N GLN A 132 1.91 -7.75 6.14
CA GLN A 132 0.68 -8.05 5.40
C GLN A 132 1.00 -8.67 4.04
N HIS A 133 1.93 -8.08 3.28
CA HIS A 133 2.23 -8.54 1.92
C HIS A 133 3.02 -9.85 1.90
N LEU A 134 3.92 -10.06 2.88
CA LEU A 134 4.57 -11.36 3.08
C LEU A 134 3.52 -12.44 3.41
N LEU A 135 2.62 -12.15 4.35
CA LEU A 135 1.56 -13.06 4.75
C LEU A 135 0.67 -13.44 3.56
N LEU A 136 0.26 -12.48 2.72
CA LEU A 136 -0.55 -12.73 1.53
C LEU A 136 0.13 -13.69 0.55
N GLY A 137 1.44 -13.50 0.29
CA GLY A 137 2.23 -14.40 -0.54
C GLY A 137 2.31 -15.81 0.02
N ALA A 138 2.57 -15.93 1.34
CA ALA A 138 2.69 -17.22 2.01
C ALA A 138 1.35 -17.97 2.07
N GLN A 139 0.24 -17.26 2.32
CA GLN A 139 -1.12 -17.83 2.32
C GLN A 139 -1.45 -18.39 0.94
N MET A 140 -1.24 -17.61 -0.12
CA MET A 140 -1.51 -18.06 -1.48
C MET A 140 -0.63 -19.27 -1.86
N ARG A 141 0.66 -19.27 -1.50
CA ARG A 141 1.56 -20.42 -1.71
C ARG A 141 1.01 -21.69 -1.06
N GLU A 142 0.58 -21.62 0.19
CA GLU A 142 0.05 -22.79 0.90
C GLU A 142 -1.31 -23.25 0.35
N MET A 143 -2.16 -22.33 -0.11
CA MET A 143 -3.40 -22.67 -0.82
C MET A 143 -3.12 -23.42 -2.12
N LEU A 144 -2.13 -22.96 -2.91
CA LEU A 144 -1.72 -23.62 -4.16
C LEU A 144 -1.11 -25.01 -3.91
N LYS A 145 -0.23 -25.13 -2.91
CA LYS A 145 0.33 -26.44 -2.50
C LYS A 145 -0.76 -27.40 -2.03
N SER A 146 -1.75 -26.89 -1.30
CA SER A 146 -2.88 -27.70 -0.80
C SER A 146 -3.76 -28.18 -1.96
N ALA A 147 -4.06 -27.32 -2.93
CA ALA A 147 -4.80 -27.71 -4.13
C ALA A 147 -4.07 -28.83 -4.91
N ALA A 148 -2.76 -28.68 -5.10
CA ALA A 148 -1.95 -29.69 -5.77
C ALA A 148 -1.87 -31.02 -5.00
N ALA A 149 -1.72 -30.94 -3.68
CA ALA A 149 -1.72 -32.11 -2.81
C ALA A 149 -3.04 -32.88 -2.90
N THR A 150 -4.17 -32.17 -2.88
CA THR A 150 -5.50 -32.75 -3.08
C THR A 150 -5.61 -33.39 -4.47
N ARG A 151 -5.22 -32.69 -5.53
CA ARG A 151 -5.27 -33.21 -6.91
C ARG A 151 -4.41 -34.46 -7.10
N TRP A 152 -3.25 -34.54 -6.44
CA TRP A 152 -2.34 -35.68 -6.54
C TRP A 152 -2.61 -36.81 -5.55
N GLY A 153 -3.45 -36.57 -4.54
CA GLY A 153 -3.68 -37.50 -3.43
C GLY A 153 -2.45 -37.71 -2.55
N VAL A 154 -1.67 -36.65 -2.28
CA VAL A 154 -0.44 -36.68 -1.47
C VAL A 154 -0.51 -35.71 -0.29
N LYS A 155 0.45 -35.78 0.63
CA LYS A 155 0.52 -34.81 1.74
C LYS A 155 1.09 -33.48 1.24
N VAL A 156 0.56 -32.36 1.77
CA VAL A 156 1.04 -30.99 1.44
C VAL A 156 2.53 -30.80 1.71
N SER A 157 3.07 -31.50 2.72
CA SER A 157 4.50 -31.48 3.07
C SER A 157 5.41 -32.06 1.98
N GLU A 158 4.87 -32.87 1.06
CA GLU A 158 5.61 -33.47 -0.05
C GLU A 158 5.62 -32.57 -1.30
N VAL A 159 4.82 -31.49 -1.28
CA VAL A 159 4.69 -30.54 -2.40
C VAL A 159 5.64 -29.36 -2.19
N LYS A 160 6.49 -29.08 -3.18
CA LYS A 160 7.42 -27.94 -3.16
C LYS A 160 6.97 -26.87 -4.14
N ALA A 161 6.95 -25.61 -3.69
CA ALA A 161 6.67 -24.44 -4.51
C ALA A 161 7.99 -23.80 -4.99
N SER A 162 8.08 -23.48 -6.28
CA SER A 162 9.21 -22.74 -6.85
C SER A 162 8.86 -22.20 -8.24
N LYS A 163 9.38 -21.02 -8.59
CA LYS A 163 9.23 -20.39 -9.92
C LYS A 163 7.78 -20.37 -10.44
N CYS A 164 6.82 -20.04 -9.58
CA CYS A 164 5.39 -20.02 -9.89
C CYS A 164 4.83 -21.39 -10.30
N THR A 165 5.41 -22.47 -9.78
CA THR A 165 4.98 -23.85 -10.01
C THR A 165 5.04 -24.62 -8.70
N VAL A 166 4.24 -25.67 -8.60
CA VAL A 166 4.35 -26.68 -7.55
C VAL A 166 4.86 -27.98 -8.15
N THR A 167 5.68 -28.70 -7.38
CA THR A 167 6.36 -29.91 -7.82
C THR A 167 6.23 -31.00 -6.78
N HIS A 168 6.16 -32.24 -7.24
CA HIS A 168 6.20 -33.43 -6.40
C HIS A 168 7.06 -34.51 -7.07
N PRO A 169 7.99 -35.16 -6.34
CA PRO A 169 9.00 -36.05 -6.93
C PRO A 169 8.45 -37.18 -7.81
N LYS A 170 7.26 -37.70 -7.49
CA LYS A 170 6.62 -38.82 -8.21
C LYS A 170 5.46 -38.42 -9.13
N LYS A 171 4.99 -37.17 -9.05
CA LYS A 171 3.74 -36.73 -9.74
C LYS A 171 4.01 -35.67 -10.81
N GLY A 172 5.22 -35.09 -10.82
CA GLY A 172 5.61 -34.08 -11.79
C GLY A 172 5.38 -32.66 -11.26
N SER A 173 4.97 -31.76 -12.14
CA SER A 173 4.79 -30.33 -11.86
C SER A 173 3.46 -29.81 -12.36
N LEU A 174 2.89 -28.85 -11.64
CA LEU A 174 1.74 -28.06 -12.05
C LEU A 174 2.08 -26.58 -11.91
N THR A 175 1.63 -25.77 -12.85
CA THR A 175 1.72 -24.31 -12.76
C THR A 175 0.69 -23.77 -11.75
N TYR A 176 0.91 -22.55 -11.25
CA TYR A 176 -0.09 -21.91 -10.40
C TYR A 176 -1.38 -21.61 -11.17
N GLY A 177 -1.28 -21.27 -12.46
CA GLY A 177 -2.43 -21.07 -13.33
C GLY A 177 -3.38 -22.28 -13.38
N GLU A 178 -2.83 -23.49 -13.46
CA GLU A 178 -3.62 -24.74 -13.47
C GLU A 178 -4.33 -25.04 -12.13
N LEU A 179 -3.91 -24.40 -11.04
CA LEU A 179 -4.38 -24.64 -9.68
C LEU A 179 -5.20 -23.49 -9.11
N ALA A 180 -5.18 -22.32 -9.75
CA ALA A 180 -5.75 -21.09 -9.22
C ALA A 180 -7.23 -21.24 -8.82
N GLU A 181 -8.04 -21.90 -9.66
CA GLU A 181 -9.46 -22.11 -9.38
C GLU A 181 -9.72 -23.06 -8.20
N GLU A 182 -8.90 -24.11 -8.06
CA GLU A 182 -9.01 -25.06 -6.95
C GLU A 182 -8.53 -24.44 -5.65
N ALA A 183 -7.40 -23.73 -5.69
CA ALA A 183 -6.84 -23.03 -4.54
C ALA A 183 -7.83 -22.01 -3.98
N ASN A 184 -8.55 -21.28 -4.82
CA ASN A 184 -9.53 -20.27 -4.40
C ASN A 184 -10.75 -20.86 -3.65
N LYS A 185 -10.97 -22.18 -3.72
CA LYS A 185 -12.04 -22.88 -2.98
C LYS A 185 -11.59 -23.38 -1.61
N LEU A 186 -10.29 -23.33 -1.31
CA LEU A 186 -9.73 -23.82 -0.06
C LEU A 186 -9.81 -22.76 1.04
N PRO A 187 -9.88 -23.19 2.33
CA PRO A 187 -9.87 -22.26 3.44
C PRO A 187 -8.54 -21.50 3.51
N LEU A 188 -8.62 -20.24 3.94
CA LEU A 188 -7.46 -19.38 4.10
C LEU A 188 -6.61 -19.84 5.29
N PRO A 189 -5.32 -20.15 5.10
CA PRO A 189 -4.44 -20.48 6.23
C PRO A 189 -4.17 -19.23 7.08
N GLU A 190 -4.55 -19.24 8.37
CA GLU A 190 -4.32 -18.06 9.23
C GLU A 190 -2.84 -17.80 9.52
N LYS A 191 -2.04 -18.88 9.62
CA LYS A 191 -0.63 -18.85 10.01
C LYS A 191 0.18 -19.77 9.07
N PRO A 192 0.32 -19.41 7.78
CA PRO A 192 1.18 -20.17 6.90
C PRO A 192 2.64 -20.08 7.40
N PRO A 193 3.47 -21.09 7.15
CA PRO A 193 4.90 -20.96 7.31
C PRO A 193 5.40 -19.76 6.50
N MET A 194 6.23 -18.90 7.07
CA MET A 194 6.88 -17.81 6.34
C MET A 194 8.36 -18.14 6.14
N LYS A 195 8.96 -17.55 5.13
CA LYS A 195 10.39 -17.73 4.85
C LYS A 195 11.21 -16.99 5.90
N ASP A 196 12.38 -17.54 6.21
CA ASP A 196 13.39 -16.80 6.97
C ASP A 196 13.98 -15.73 6.04
N PRO A 197 14.20 -14.49 6.52
CA PRO A 197 14.84 -13.45 5.72
C PRO A 197 16.17 -13.86 5.06
N LYS A 198 16.91 -14.80 5.65
CA LYS A 198 18.15 -15.33 5.04
C LYS A 198 17.91 -16.14 3.76
N ASP A 199 16.69 -16.66 3.59
CA ASP A 199 16.27 -17.49 2.45
C ASP A 199 15.56 -16.66 1.37
N TYR A 200 15.52 -15.33 1.52
CA TYR A 200 14.98 -14.42 0.52
C TYR A 200 15.84 -14.41 -0.76
N LYS A 201 15.18 -14.41 -1.91
CA LYS A 201 15.82 -14.49 -3.25
C LYS A 201 15.56 -13.24 -4.11
N ILE A 202 14.47 -12.53 -3.85
CA ILE A 202 13.95 -11.36 -4.57
C ILE A 202 14.09 -10.12 -3.70
N ILE A 203 13.69 -10.19 -2.43
CA ILE A 203 13.80 -9.06 -1.50
C ILE A 203 15.28 -8.71 -1.31
N GLY A 204 15.60 -7.42 -1.40
CA GLY A 204 16.98 -6.91 -1.32
C GLY A 204 17.72 -6.90 -2.65
N GLN A 205 17.15 -7.46 -3.72
CA GLN A 205 17.74 -7.41 -5.06
C GLN A 205 17.33 -6.15 -5.83
N SER A 206 18.27 -5.59 -6.60
CA SER A 206 18.01 -4.48 -7.51
C SER A 206 17.44 -4.99 -8.84
N LEU A 207 16.14 -5.31 -8.85
CA LEU A 207 15.44 -5.84 -10.02
C LEU A 207 14.84 -4.71 -10.88
N LYS A 208 14.75 -4.94 -12.20
CA LYS A 208 14.01 -4.05 -13.10
C LYS A 208 12.55 -3.98 -12.66
N ARG A 209 12.01 -2.77 -12.55
CA ARG A 209 10.62 -2.56 -12.11
C ARG A 209 9.64 -3.05 -13.18
N VAL A 210 8.60 -3.76 -12.74
CA VAL A 210 7.54 -4.29 -13.62
C VAL A 210 6.71 -3.19 -14.30
N ASP A 211 6.65 -1.99 -13.72
CA ASP A 211 5.91 -0.84 -14.24
C ASP A 211 6.77 0.10 -15.11
N ALA A 212 8.09 -0.12 -15.17
CA ALA A 212 8.99 0.76 -15.90
C ALA A 212 8.68 0.83 -17.40
N PRO A 213 8.49 -0.29 -18.13
CA PRO A 213 8.27 -0.23 -19.58
C PRO A 213 7.11 0.70 -19.97
N ALA A 214 5.95 0.54 -19.31
CA ALA A 214 4.76 1.34 -19.57
C ALA A 214 4.96 2.83 -19.27
N LYS A 215 5.73 3.15 -18.22
CA LYS A 215 6.04 4.53 -17.84
C LYS A 215 7.08 5.19 -18.76
N THR A 216 7.95 4.40 -19.36
CA THR A 216 9.01 4.92 -20.25
C THR A 216 8.60 5.04 -21.71
N ASN A 217 7.55 4.33 -22.15
CA ASN A 217 7.09 4.35 -23.54
C ASN A 217 5.75 5.06 -23.75
N GLY A 218 5.20 5.72 -22.72
CA GLY A 218 3.96 6.48 -22.79
C GLY A 218 2.68 5.63 -22.84
N THR A 219 2.75 4.32 -22.61
CA THR A 219 1.56 3.45 -22.61
C THR A 219 0.89 3.32 -21.23
N ALA A 220 1.52 3.83 -20.18
CA ALA A 220 0.91 3.89 -18.85
C ALA A 220 -0.31 4.82 -18.85
N ILE A 221 -1.43 4.34 -18.32
CA ILE A 221 -2.66 5.11 -18.14
C ILE A 221 -2.71 5.65 -16.71
N PHE A 222 -2.72 6.96 -16.56
CA PHE A 222 -2.95 7.66 -15.31
C PHE A 222 -4.39 8.19 -15.23
N GLY A 223 -4.80 8.64 -14.05
CA GLY A 223 -6.18 9.12 -13.84
C GLY A 223 -6.60 10.25 -14.79
N ILE A 224 -5.66 11.08 -15.25
CA ILE A 224 -5.92 12.16 -16.22
C ILE A 224 -6.14 11.65 -17.65
N ASP A 225 -5.63 10.45 -17.98
CA ASP A 225 -5.71 9.87 -19.32
C ASP A 225 -7.05 9.16 -19.56
N VAL A 226 -7.77 8.83 -18.48
CA VAL A 226 -9.05 8.14 -18.54
C VAL A 226 -10.11 9.01 -19.20
N LYS A 227 -10.75 8.48 -20.26
CA LYS A 227 -11.90 9.10 -20.93
C LYS A 227 -13.06 8.11 -20.98
N VAL A 228 -14.25 8.57 -20.59
CA VAL A 228 -15.49 7.78 -20.67
C VAL A 228 -16.50 8.41 -21.64
N PRO A 229 -17.40 7.62 -22.25
CA PRO A 229 -18.47 8.17 -23.08
C PRO A 229 -19.30 9.21 -22.30
N GLY A 230 -19.51 10.39 -22.90
CA GLY A 230 -20.27 11.47 -22.26
C GLY A 230 -19.56 12.19 -21.10
N MET A 231 -18.23 12.02 -20.93
CA MET A 231 -17.49 12.65 -19.84
C MET A 231 -17.61 14.18 -19.85
N ILE A 232 -17.95 14.75 -18.69
CA ILE A 232 -17.96 16.18 -18.42
C ILE A 232 -16.73 16.52 -17.58
N TYR A 233 -16.14 17.67 -17.85
CA TYR A 233 -14.98 18.19 -17.13
C TYR A 233 -15.44 19.22 -16.11
N ALA A 234 -14.97 19.09 -14.87
CA ALA A 234 -15.29 20.01 -13.78
C ALA A 234 -14.03 20.72 -13.27
N VAL A 235 -14.08 22.05 -13.22
CA VAL A 235 -13.03 22.87 -12.60
C VAL A 235 -13.61 23.59 -11.39
N VAL A 236 -13.01 23.37 -10.22
CA VAL A 236 -13.40 24.05 -8.98
C VAL A 236 -12.74 25.43 -8.94
N ALA A 237 -13.55 26.48 -8.93
CA ALA A 237 -13.10 27.84 -8.65
C ALA A 237 -12.75 27.94 -7.16
N ARG A 238 -11.45 28.05 -6.86
CA ARG A 238 -10.94 28.14 -5.49
C ARG A 238 -10.70 29.61 -5.13
N PRO A 239 -11.03 30.04 -3.89
CA PRO A 239 -10.72 31.39 -3.45
C PRO A 239 -9.20 31.59 -3.38
N PRO A 240 -8.70 32.82 -3.57
CA PRO A 240 -7.26 33.11 -3.52
C PRO A 240 -6.69 32.97 -2.10
N LEU A 241 -7.54 33.06 -1.07
CA LEU A 241 -7.15 33.00 0.34
C LEU A 241 -7.73 31.74 0.99
N ALA A 242 -6.86 30.97 1.66
CA ALA A 242 -7.25 29.80 2.43
C ALA A 242 -8.24 30.18 3.55
N GLY A 243 -9.27 29.35 3.76
CA GLY A 243 -10.31 29.59 4.76
C GLY A 243 -11.40 30.60 4.36
N SER A 244 -11.32 31.17 3.15
CA SER A 244 -12.39 32.03 2.62
C SER A 244 -13.67 31.25 2.38
N LYS A 245 -14.81 31.87 2.67
CA LYS A 245 -16.15 31.33 2.40
C LYS A 245 -16.81 32.05 1.24
N LEU A 246 -17.57 31.32 0.42
CA LEU A 246 -18.35 31.90 -0.66
C LEU A 246 -19.48 32.78 -0.12
N LYS A 247 -19.38 34.09 -0.34
CA LYS A 247 -20.46 35.04 0.00
C LYS A 247 -21.57 35.03 -1.05
N SER A 248 -21.19 35.13 -2.33
CA SER A 248 -22.11 35.24 -3.45
C SER A 248 -21.44 34.73 -4.73
N MET A 249 -22.24 34.28 -5.70
CA MET A 249 -21.77 33.80 -7.00
C MET A 249 -22.55 34.49 -8.12
N LYS A 250 -21.86 34.85 -9.20
CA LYS A 250 -22.47 35.30 -10.46
C LYS A 250 -21.98 34.40 -11.58
N GLU A 251 -22.88 33.62 -12.17
CA GLU A 251 -22.56 32.59 -13.16
C GLU A 251 -22.70 33.05 -14.61
N SER A 252 -23.36 34.19 -14.86
CA SER A 252 -23.79 34.60 -16.20
C SER A 252 -22.64 34.74 -17.20
N ASP A 253 -21.46 35.14 -16.73
CA ASP A 253 -20.32 35.37 -17.61
C ASP A 253 -19.60 34.06 -17.95
N ALA A 254 -19.55 33.10 -17.01
CA ALA A 254 -19.07 31.75 -17.26
C ALA A 254 -19.99 30.99 -18.24
N LYS A 255 -21.31 31.12 -18.09
CA LYS A 255 -22.29 30.47 -19.00
C LYS A 255 -22.23 30.97 -20.45
N LYS A 256 -21.59 32.12 -20.72
CA LYS A 256 -21.36 32.61 -22.08
C LYS A 256 -20.20 31.90 -22.79
N VAL A 257 -19.33 31.21 -22.06
CA VAL A 257 -18.16 30.55 -22.65
C VAL A 257 -18.59 29.30 -23.41
N ARG A 258 -18.17 29.18 -24.68
CA ARG A 258 -18.58 28.09 -25.56
C ARG A 258 -18.04 26.76 -25.04
N GLY A 259 -18.96 25.87 -24.65
CA GLY A 259 -18.63 24.54 -24.14
C GLY A 259 -18.90 24.37 -22.65
N VAL A 260 -19.12 25.47 -21.92
CA VAL A 260 -19.69 25.43 -20.57
C VAL A 260 -21.12 24.90 -20.65
N ILE A 261 -21.40 23.92 -19.79
CA ILE A 261 -22.71 23.27 -19.66
C ILE A 261 -23.46 23.92 -18.50
N ASP A 262 -22.79 24.06 -17.35
CA ASP A 262 -23.40 24.64 -16.16
C ASP A 262 -22.35 25.16 -15.17
N VAL A 263 -22.82 25.93 -14.18
CA VAL A 263 -22.03 26.38 -13.03
C VAL A 263 -22.76 25.94 -11.77
N VAL A 264 -22.14 25.05 -11.01
CA VAL A 264 -22.75 24.44 -9.83
C VAL A 264 -22.10 24.97 -8.56
N LYS A 265 -22.92 25.40 -7.61
CA LYS A 265 -22.49 25.67 -6.24
C LYS A 265 -22.62 24.40 -5.41
N PHE A 266 -21.57 24.06 -4.66
CA PHE A 266 -21.58 22.96 -3.70
C PHE A 266 -20.89 23.43 -2.41
N GLU A 267 -21.62 23.39 -1.30
CA GLU A 267 -21.19 23.99 -0.03
C GLU A 267 -20.77 25.48 -0.19
N ASP A 268 -19.53 25.80 0.19
CA ASP A 268 -18.89 27.10 0.05
C ASP A 268 -18.00 27.20 -1.20
N ARG A 269 -18.26 26.36 -2.21
CA ARG A 269 -17.44 26.23 -3.43
C ARG A 269 -18.29 26.31 -4.69
N VAL A 270 -17.62 26.58 -5.80
CA VAL A 270 -18.22 26.66 -7.13
C VAL A 270 -17.42 25.79 -8.08
N ALA A 271 -18.10 24.99 -8.90
CA ALA A 271 -17.51 24.27 -10.02
C ALA A 271 -18.14 24.71 -11.34
N VAL A 272 -17.30 24.89 -12.35
CA VAL A 272 -17.73 25.09 -13.74
C VAL A 272 -17.66 23.73 -14.43
N LEU A 273 -18.76 23.35 -15.08
CA LEU A 273 -18.91 22.09 -15.80
C LEU A 273 -18.87 22.34 -17.30
N ALA A 274 -18.05 21.59 -18.03
CA ALA A 274 -17.83 21.82 -19.46
C ALA A 274 -17.66 20.52 -20.26
N LYS A 275 -17.89 20.60 -21.57
CA LYS A 275 -17.74 19.48 -22.52
C LYS A 275 -16.28 19.12 -22.84
N ASN A 276 -15.34 19.99 -22.49
CA ASN A 276 -13.91 19.82 -22.74
C ASN A 276 -13.09 20.63 -21.70
N THR A 277 -11.77 20.50 -21.73
CA THR A 277 -10.85 21.12 -20.78
C THR A 277 -10.41 22.53 -21.12
N TYR A 278 -10.82 23.10 -22.26
CA TYR A 278 -10.38 24.42 -22.76
C TYR A 278 -11.51 25.45 -22.81
N ALA A 279 -12.72 25.05 -22.44
CA ALA A 279 -13.87 25.92 -22.24
C ALA A 279 -13.86 26.57 -20.85
#